data_AF-A0A1N6U5V2-F1
#
_entry.id   AF-A0A1N6U5V2-F1
#
_cell.length_a   1.000
_cell.length_b   1.000
_cell.length_c   1.000
_cell.angle_alpha   90.00
_cell.angle_beta   90.00
_cell.angle_gamma   90.00
#
_symmetry.space_group_name_H-M   'P 1'
#
loop_
_entity.id
_entity.type
_entity.pdbx_description
1 polymer ?
#
loop_
_entity_poly.entity_id
_entity_poly.type
_entity_poly.pdbx_seq_one_letter_code
_entity_poly.pdbx_strand_id
1 'polypeptide(L)'
;MSNKNNQNTMQKIEIKAEQFFELLKLKDTSMWEIFSQMIDGNEKEIIFLDNEEKTLFNYILPSNKEKLEEDRKEFSKQFADKLANLN
;
A
#
# COMPACT_ATOMS: atom_id res chain seq x y z
N MET A 1 -36.58 -1.52 14.39
CA MET A 1 -35.83 -1.12 13.18
C MET A 1 -34.41 -0.79 13.62
N SER A 2 -33.48 -1.74 13.51
CA SER A 2 -32.09 -1.52 13.95
C SER A 2 -31.15 -1.97 12.83
N ASN A 3 -30.86 -1.07 11.89
CA ASN A 3 -29.75 -1.24 10.97
C ASN A 3 -28.46 -0.93 11.73
N LYS A 4 -27.87 -1.94 12.36
CA LYS A 4 -26.46 -1.88 12.77
C LYS A 4 -25.62 -2.20 11.54
N ASN A 5 -25.40 -1.21 10.69
CA ASN A 5 -24.29 -1.23 9.77
C ASN A 5 -23.02 -0.94 10.59
N ASN A 6 -22.51 -1.96 11.29
CA ASN A 6 -21.14 -1.94 11.76
C ASN A 6 -20.25 -2.12 10.52
N GLN A 7 -20.02 -1.05 9.78
CA GLN A 7 -18.89 -1.00 8.87
C GLN A 7 -17.65 -0.90 9.76
N ASN A 8 -16.83 -1.96 9.79
CA ASN A 8 -15.51 -1.93 10.38
C ASN A 8 -14.77 -0.68 9.88
N THR A 9 -14.36 0.18 10.80
CA THR A 9 -13.87 1.55 10.56
C THR A 9 -12.42 1.57 10.08
N MET A 10 -12.10 0.78 9.06
CA MET A 10 -10.80 0.82 8.38
C MET A 10 -10.97 1.59 7.08
N GLN A 11 -10.17 2.64 6.90
CA GLN A 11 -10.19 3.41 5.66
C GLN A 11 -9.59 2.56 4.54
N LYS A 12 -10.30 2.48 3.41
CA LYS A 12 -9.84 1.78 2.21
C LYS A 12 -9.45 2.79 1.14
N ILE A 13 -8.31 2.55 0.52
CA ILE A 13 -7.76 3.39 -0.54
C ILE A 13 -7.48 2.50 -1.74
N GLU A 14 -8.15 2.78 -2.85
CA GLU A 14 -7.90 2.07 -4.10
C GLU A 14 -6.91 2.86 -4.95
N ILE A 15 -5.89 2.19 -5.45
CA ILE A 15 -4.81 2.78 -6.24
C ILE A 15 -4.66 2.01 -7.55
N LYS A 16 -4.77 2.71 -8.68
CA LYS A 16 -4.38 2.16 -9.99
C LYS A 16 -2.87 1.98 -10.02
N ALA A 17 -2.40 0.74 -10.06
CA ALA A 17 -0.99 0.41 -9.90
C ALA A 17 -0.10 1.08 -10.94
N GLU A 18 -0.50 1.04 -12.22
CA GLU A 18 0.25 1.64 -13.32
C GLU A 18 0.42 3.15 -13.13
N GLN A 19 -0.68 3.86 -12.88
CA GLN A 19 -0.67 5.31 -12.63
C GLN A 19 0.17 5.67 -11.39
N PHE A 20 0.14 4.83 -10.36
CA PHE A 20 0.95 5.06 -9.16
C PHE A 20 2.45 4.91 -9.44
N PHE A 21 2.87 3.87 -10.16
CA PHE A 21 4.28 3.71 -10.53
C PHE A 21 4.77 4.83 -11.46
N GLU A 22 3.93 5.32 -12.36
CA GLU A 22 4.24 6.51 -13.16
C GLU A 22 4.41 7.76 -12.30
N LEU A 23 3.53 7.99 -11.33
CA LEU A 23 3.64 9.09 -10.38
C LEU A 23 4.97 9.04 -9.60
N LEU A 24 5.38 7.86 -9.14
CA LEU A 24 6.66 7.68 -8.44
C LEU A 24 7.85 8.09 -9.31
N LYS A 25 7.86 7.65 -10.58
CA LYS A 25 8.90 8.03 -11.56
C LYS A 25 8.91 9.54 -11.83
N LEU A 26 7.74 10.16 -11.97
CA LEU A 26 7.62 11.60 -12.24
C LEU A 26 8.06 12.45 -11.06
N LYS A 27 7.84 11.98 -9.83
CA LYS A 27 8.19 12.71 -8.59
C LYS A 27 9.58 12.37 -8.07
N ASP A 28 10.29 11.45 -8.70
CA ASP A 28 11.57 10.90 -8.23
C ASP A 28 11.51 10.51 -6.73
N THR A 29 10.46 9.80 -6.36
CA THR A 29 10.14 9.45 -4.96
C THR A 29 9.81 7.97 -4.85
N SER A 30 10.00 7.40 -3.66
CA SER A 30 9.69 6.01 -3.39
C SER A 30 8.25 5.81 -2.93
N MET A 31 7.71 4.60 -3.15
CA MET A 31 6.41 4.19 -2.60
C MET A 31 6.33 4.43 -1.08
N TRP A 32 7.40 4.11 -0.36
CA TRP A 32 7.48 4.24 1.10
C TRP A 32 7.43 5.69 1.57
N GLU A 33 8.00 6.63 0.81
CA GLU A 33 7.89 8.07 1.12
C GLU A 33 6.44 8.55 1.00
N ILE A 34 5.72 8.12 -0.04
CA ILE A 34 4.30 8.43 -0.19
C ILE A 34 3.50 7.83 0.97
N PHE A 35 3.74 6.57 1.29
CA PHE A 35 3.05 5.89 2.40
C PHE A 35 3.33 6.57 3.75
N SER A 36 4.56 7.01 4.01
CA SER A 36 4.93 7.74 5.22
C SER A 36 4.17 9.06 5.37
N GLN A 37 3.79 9.71 4.25
CA GLN A 37 2.96 10.91 4.25
C GLN A 37 1.48 10.63 4.50
N MET A 38 1.01 9.40 4.25
CA MET A 38 -0.37 8.97 4.45
C MET A 38 -0.66 8.49 5.88
N ILE A 39 0.36 8.38 6.73
CA ILE A 39 0.24 7.99 8.12
C ILE A 39 -0.35 9.14 8.94
N ASP A 40 -1.50 8.89 9.57
CA ASP A 40 -2.24 9.85 10.38
C ASP A 40 -2.63 9.30 11.77
N GLY A 41 -2.06 8.15 12.17
CA GLY A 41 -2.41 7.45 13.40
C GLY A 41 -3.46 6.34 13.24
N ASN A 42 -4.03 6.15 12.05
CA ASN A 42 -4.98 5.06 11.75
C ASN A 42 -4.42 4.10 10.70
N GLU A 43 -4.76 2.82 10.84
CA GLU A 43 -4.48 1.81 9.82
C GLU A 43 -5.40 2.00 8.61
N LYS A 44 -4.85 1.82 7.42
CA LYS A 44 -5.58 1.92 6.16
C LYS A 44 -5.29 0.70 5.29
N GLU A 45 -6.28 0.21 4.57
CA GLU A 45 -6.08 -0.82 3.55
C GLU A 45 -5.89 -0.15 2.20
N ILE A 46 -4.71 -0.31 1.61
CA ILE A 46 -4.39 0.11 0.26
C ILE A 46 -4.61 -1.08 -0.67
N ILE A 47 -5.48 -0.93 -1.65
CA ILE A 47 -5.85 -1.94 -2.64
C ILE A 47 -5.27 -1.50 -3.97
N PHE A 48 -4.29 -2.24 -4.48
CA PHE A 48 -3.72 -1.99 -5.79
C PHE A 48 -4.55 -2.70 -6.86
N LEU A 49 -5.05 -1.91 -7.81
CA LEU A 49 -5.88 -2.36 -8.92
C LEU A 49 -5.11 -2.27 -10.24
N ASP A 50 -5.41 -3.17 -11.16
CA ASP A 50 -5.03 -3.00 -12.56
C ASP A 50 -5.96 -2.01 -13.30
N ASN A 51 -5.73 -1.82 -14.60
CA ASN A 51 -6.55 -0.94 -15.44
C ASN A 51 -8.00 -1.42 -15.57
N GLU A 52 -8.25 -2.73 -15.44
CA GLU A 52 -9.58 -3.36 -15.48
C GLU A 52 -10.28 -3.39 -14.12
N GLU A 53 -9.77 -2.67 -13.11
CA GLU A 53 -10.31 -2.64 -11.73
C GLU A 53 -10.19 -3.98 -10.99
N LYS A 54 -9.33 -4.89 -11.45
CA LYS A 54 -9.04 -6.13 -10.72
C LYS A 54 -8.00 -5.89 -9.66
N THR A 55 -8.24 -6.43 -8.47
CA THR A 55 -7.28 -6.41 -7.36
C THR A 55 -6.05 -7.23 -7.69
N LEU A 56 -4.89 -6.57 -7.70
CA LEU A 56 -3.58 -7.19 -7.84
C LEU A 56 -3.05 -7.63 -6.48
N PHE A 57 -3.08 -6.73 -5.49
CA PHE A 57 -2.65 -7.00 -4.13
C PHE A 57 -3.17 -5.94 -3.16
N ASN A 58 -3.24 -6.28 -1.87
CA ASN A 58 -3.61 -5.37 -0.80
C ASN A 58 -2.43 -5.19 0.15
N TYR A 59 -2.27 -3.99 0.68
CA TYR A 59 -1.28 -3.64 1.69
C TYR A 59 -1.97 -2.91 2.83
N ILE A 60 -1.68 -3.29 4.08
CA ILE A 60 -2.19 -2.58 5.24
C ILE A 60 -1.15 -1.53 5.62
N LEU A 61 -1.45 -0.26 5.34
CA LEU A 61 -0.66 0.87 5.78
C LEU A 61 -0.76 0.96 7.31
N PRO A 62 0.36 0.83 8.04
CA PRO A 62 0.34 0.89 9.49
C PRO A 62 -0.01 2.29 9.97
N SER A 63 -0.47 2.37 11.22
CA SER A 63 -0.79 3.63 11.89
C SER A 63 0.43 4.47 12.28
N ASN A 64 1.64 3.93 12.17
CA ASN A 64 2.87 4.60 12.58
C ASN A 64 4.06 4.29 11.67
N LYS A 65 5.05 5.20 11.68
CA LYS A 65 6.23 5.13 10.80
C LYS A 65 7.21 4.02 11.18
N GLU A 66 7.24 3.61 12.43
CA GLU A 66 8.15 2.55 12.91
C GLU A 66 7.81 1.22 12.23
N LYS A 67 6.53 0.83 12.27
CA LYS A 67 6.03 -0.34 11.54
C LYS A 67 6.21 -0.24 10.03
N LEU A 68 6.05 0.95 9.44
CA LEU A 68 6.29 1.16 8.02
C LEU A 68 7.75 0.87 7.64
N GLU A 69 8.71 1.26 8.48
CA GLU A 69 10.13 0.96 8.27
C GLU A 69 10.45 -0.53 8.46
N GLU A 70 9.74 -1.22 9.35
CA GLU A 70 9.83 -2.69 9.48
C GLU A 70 9.33 -3.37 8.20
N ASP A 71 8.15 -2.99 7.72
CA ASP A 71 7.57 -3.48 6.47
C ASP A 71 8.52 -3.24 5.29
N ARG A 72 9.14 -2.05 5.21
CA ARG A 72 10.11 -1.73 4.16
C ARG A 72 11.31 -2.66 4.15
N LYS A 73 11.86 -2.97 5.34
CA LYS A 73 13.01 -3.88 5.47
C LYS A 73 12.62 -5.30 5.09
N GLU A 74 11.46 -5.76 5.54
CA GLU A 74 10.94 -7.09 5.22
C GLU A 74 10.67 -7.23 3.71
N PHE A 75 10.01 -6.24 3.11
CA PHE A 75 9.75 -6.20 1.68
C PHE A 75 11.04 -6.20 0.88
N SER A 76 12.03 -5.39 1.23
CA SER A 76 13.32 -5.34 0.53
C SER A 76 14.02 -6.70 0.54
N LYS A 77 13.90 -7.45 1.65
CA LYS A 77 14.44 -8.80 1.77
C LYS A 77 13.68 -9.79 0.88
N GLN A 78 12.34 -9.81 0.95
CA GLN A 78 11.52 -10.75 0.18
C GLN A 78 11.50 -10.45 -1.34
N PHE A 79 11.63 -9.18 -1.74
CA PHE A 79 11.57 -8.77 -3.14
C PHE A 79 12.92 -8.93 -3.85
N ALA A 80 14.03 -8.73 -3.14
CA ALA A 80 15.36 -9.04 -3.68
C ALA A 80 15.46 -10.52 -4.10
N ASP A 81 14.88 -11.42 -3.30
CA ASP A 81 14.85 -12.87 -3.60
C ASP A 81 13.93 -13.20 -4.79
N LYS A 82 12.82 -12.46 -4.99
CA LYS A 82 11.94 -12.67 -6.16
C LYS A 82 12.55 -12.17 -7.47
N LEU A 83 13.26 -11.05 -7.46
CA LEU A 83 13.96 -10.54 -8.64
C LEU A 83 15.19 -11.39 -9.01
N ALA A 84 15.89 -11.95 -8.03
CA ALA A 84 17.01 -12.86 -8.28
C ALA A 84 16.60 -14.15 -9.01
N ASN A 85 15.35 -14.60 -8.85
CA ASN A 85 14.79 -15.79 -9.49
C ASN A 85 14.03 -15.50 -10.80
N LEU A 86 14.03 -14.26 -11.29
CA LEU A 86 13.47 -13.87 -12.59
C LEU A 86 14.53 -13.83 -13.71
N ASN A 87 15.74 -14.35 -13.45
CA ASN A 87 16.82 -14.51 -14.45
C ASN A 87 16.79 -15.90 -15.10
#